data_AF-A0A3D3R9W2-F1
#
_entry.id   AF-A0A3D3R9W2-F1
#
_cell.length_a   1.000
_cell.length_b   1.000
_cell.length_c   1.000
_cell.angle_alpha   90.00
_cell.angle_beta   90.00
_cell.angle_gamma   90.00
#
_symmetry.space_group_name_H-M   'P 1'
#
loop_
_entity.id
_entity.type
_entity.pdbx_description
1 polymer ?
#
loop_
_entity_poly.entity_id
_entity_poly.type
_entity_poly.pdbx_seq_one_letter_code
_entity_poly.pdbx_strand_id
1 'polypeptide(L)'
;MYGYGFCDDCATNFMVLARKAGLQSRVWGLSGHVVAETFYDGQWHMFDPDHQVFYRNRQGKIAGVEELAEQPQIITQTPRDPLGSPSELIAKLYTSTADNRVNERQPQIRDTSVLPVLEPLDYVEFRYSNP
;
A
#
# COMPACT_ATOMS: atom_id res chain seq x y z
N MET A 1 6.99 7.89 -19.18
CA MET A 1 5.82 7.66 -18.31
C MET A 1 5.35 9.01 -17.81
N TYR A 2 4.07 9.35 -17.98
CA TYR A 2 3.49 10.43 -17.20
C TYR A 2 3.06 9.79 -15.88
N GLY A 3 3.68 10.17 -14.76
CA GLY A 3 3.51 9.52 -13.45
C GLY A 3 2.17 9.82 -12.78
N TYR A 4 1.07 9.51 -13.46
CA TYR A 4 -0.29 9.62 -12.94
C TYR A 4 -1.06 8.32 -13.23
N GLY A 5 -1.77 7.83 -12.23
CA GLY A 5 -2.62 6.64 -12.29
C GLY A 5 -3.67 6.72 -11.20
N PHE A 6 -4.73 5.91 -11.31
CA PHE A 6 -5.75 5.79 -10.26
C PHE A 6 -5.21 4.96 -9.08
N CYS A 7 -5.98 4.90 -7.98
CA CYS A 7 -5.57 4.16 -6.78
C CYS A 7 -5.20 2.69 -7.06
N ASP A 8 -5.88 2.05 -8.02
CA ASP A 8 -5.56 0.70 -8.47
C ASP A 8 -4.25 0.61 -9.24
N ASP A 9 -3.91 1.59 -10.08
CA ASP A 9 -2.62 1.68 -10.76
C ASP A 9 -1.48 1.83 -9.73
N CYS A 10 -1.65 2.74 -8.77
CA CYS A 10 -0.69 3.01 -7.69
C CYS A 10 -0.46 1.78 -6.82
N ALA A 11 -1.54 1.14 -6.35
CA ALA A 11 -1.48 -0.08 -5.54
C ALA A 11 -0.88 -1.26 -6.33
N THR A 12 -1.24 -1.42 -7.60
CA THR A 12 -0.71 -2.49 -8.45
C THR A 12 0.78 -2.31 -8.73
N ASN A 13 1.23 -1.08 -9.00
CA ASN A 13 2.64 -0.78 -9.19
C ASN A 13 3.45 -1.10 -7.93
N PHE A 14 2.95 -0.72 -6.75
CA PHE A 14 3.59 -1.08 -5.49
C PHE A 14 3.68 -2.61 -5.31
N MET A 15 2.58 -3.34 -5.51
CA MET A 15 2.55 -4.80 -5.40
C MET A 15 3.56 -5.45 -6.35
N VAL A 16 3.66 -4.97 -7.58
CA VAL A 16 4.62 -5.44 -8.57
C VAL A 16 6.06 -5.23 -8.12
N LEU A 17 6.40 -4.04 -7.62
CA LEU A 17 7.74 -3.74 -7.13
C LEU A 17 8.10 -4.58 -5.90
N ALA A 18 7.16 -4.74 -4.96
CA ALA A 18 7.32 -5.59 -3.78
C ALA A 18 7.58 -7.06 -4.17
N ARG A 19 6.80 -7.60 -5.12
CA ARG A 19 7.01 -8.95 -5.67
C ARG A 19 8.36 -9.09 -6.36
N LYS A 20 8.80 -8.09 -7.13
CA LYS A 20 10.14 -8.09 -7.76
C LYS A 20 11.27 -8.00 -6.74
N ALA A 21 11.04 -7.38 -5.59
CA ALA A 21 11.97 -7.37 -4.45
C ALA A 21 11.96 -8.68 -3.63
N GLY A 22 11.15 -9.67 -4.01
CA GLY A 22 11.07 -10.98 -3.34
C GLY A 22 10.07 -11.07 -2.20
N LEU A 23 9.21 -10.06 -2.01
CA LEU A 23 8.18 -10.05 -0.98
C LEU A 23 6.86 -10.61 -1.52
N GLN A 24 6.10 -11.28 -0.65
CA GLN A 24 4.72 -11.63 -0.94
C GLN A 24 3.86 -10.37 -0.83
N SER A 25 3.15 -10.01 -1.91
CA SER A 25 2.32 -8.80 -1.95
C SER A 25 1.02 -9.05 -2.72
N ARG A 26 -0.04 -8.35 -2.30
CA ARG A 26 -1.41 -8.38 -2.85
C ARG A 26 -2.02 -6.99 -2.90
N VAL A 27 -3.10 -6.81 -3.64
CA VAL A 27 -3.92 -5.59 -3.59
C VAL A 27 -5.30 -5.91 -3.02
N TRP A 28 -5.89 -4.92 -2.36
CA TRP A 28 -7.24 -4.97 -1.81
C TRP A 28 -8.13 -3.99 -2.56
N GLY A 29 -9.22 -4.49 -3.15
CA GLY A 29 -10.34 -3.64 -3.51
C GLY A 29 -11.18 -3.35 -2.27
N LEU A 30 -11.32 -2.08 -1.93
CA LEU A 30 -12.14 -1.53 -0.86
C LEU A 30 -13.37 -0.81 -1.45
N SER A 31 -14.11 -0.06 -0.64
CA SER A 31 -15.26 0.74 -1.10
C SER A 31 -14.87 1.92 -1.99
N GLY A 32 -14.70 1.65 -3.29
CA GLY A 32 -14.28 2.66 -4.27
C GLY A 32 -12.82 3.10 -4.13
N HIS A 33 -12.01 2.34 -3.39
CA HIS A 33 -10.58 2.58 -3.21
C HIS A 33 -9.78 1.28 -3.35
N VAL A 34 -8.50 1.37 -3.73
CA VAL A 34 -7.63 0.20 -3.85
C VAL A 34 -6.31 0.48 -3.15
N VAL A 35 -5.90 -0.44 -2.28
CA VAL A 35 -4.66 -0.34 -1.51
C VAL A 35 -3.80 -1.58 -1.70
N ALA A 36 -2.51 -1.46 -1.41
CA ALA A 36 -1.59 -2.59 -1.47
C ALA A 36 -1.30 -3.14 -0.07
N GLU A 37 -0.93 -4.41 -0.01
CA GLU A 37 -0.54 -5.07 1.23
C GLU A 37 0.62 -6.03 0.97
N THR A 38 1.63 -6.01 1.84
CA THR A 38 2.84 -6.83 1.69
C THR A 38 3.12 -7.57 2.98
N PHE A 39 3.53 -8.84 2.86
CA PHE A 39 3.83 -9.70 3.99
C PHE A 39 5.34 -9.71 4.25
N TYR A 40 5.72 -9.29 5.46
CA TYR A 40 7.07 -9.42 6.01
C TYR A 40 6.99 -9.51 7.54
N ASP A 41 8.06 -9.88 8.23
CA ASP A 41 8.10 -10.01 9.70
C ASP A 41 6.91 -10.77 10.32
N GLY A 42 6.42 -11.79 9.61
CA GLY A 42 5.33 -12.67 10.06
C GLY A 42 3.93 -12.06 10.05
N GLN A 43 3.70 -10.91 9.41
CA GLN A 43 2.37 -10.26 9.35
C GLN A 43 2.17 -9.51 8.03
N TRP A 44 0.93 -9.14 7.75
CA TRP A 44 0.57 -8.30 6.61
C TRP A 44 0.63 -6.81 6.98
N HIS A 45 1.16 -5.99 6.07
CA HIS A 45 1.31 -4.55 6.25
C HIS A 45 0.68 -3.80 5.08
N MET A 46 -0.24 -2.88 5.38
CA MET A 46 -0.95 -2.08 4.41
C MET A 46 -0.14 -0.86 3.99
N PHE A 47 -0.10 -0.61 2.69
CA PHE A 47 0.43 0.61 2.08
C PHE A 47 -0.63 1.20 1.15
N ASP A 48 -0.87 2.51 1.32
CA ASP A 48 -1.73 3.30 0.44
C ASP A 48 -0.86 4.31 -0.32
N PRO A 49 -0.33 3.93 -1.51
CA PRO A 49 0.55 4.80 -2.28
C PRO A 49 -0.21 5.99 -2.91
N ASP A 50 -1.54 5.88 -3.05
CA ASP A 50 -2.38 6.95 -3.58
C ASP A 50 -2.54 8.07 -2.55
N HIS A 51 -2.90 7.71 -1.31
CA HIS A 51 -2.97 8.66 -0.18
C HIS A 51 -1.61 8.91 0.50
N GLN A 52 -0.54 8.29 0.01
CA GLN A 52 0.84 8.42 0.51
C GLN A 52 0.96 8.12 2.02
N VAL A 53 0.27 7.08 2.49
CA VAL A 53 0.13 6.80 3.91
C VAL A 53 0.28 5.31 4.24
N PHE A 54 0.77 5.06 5.45
CA PHE A 54 0.65 3.80 6.17
C PHE A 54 0.25 4.12 7.60
N TYR A 55 -0.44 3.21 8.26
CA TYR A 55 -0.87 3.40 9.64
C TYR A 55 -0.14 2.46 10.59
N ARG A 56 0.23 2.95 11.77
CA ARG A 56 0.93 2.16 12.78
C ARG A 56 0.01 1.79 13.93
N ASN A 57 0.03 0.53 14.32
CA ASN A 57 -0.63 0.08 15.53
C ASN A 57 0.14 0.54 16.79
N ARG A 58 -0.39 0.21 17.97
CA ARG A 58 0.20 0.61 19.27
C ARG A 58 1.62 0.06 19.50
N GLN A 59 2.00 -1.00 18.79
CA GLN A 59 3.35 -1.59 18.87
C GLN A 59 4.32 -0.93 17.88
N GLY A 60 3.88 0.09 17.14
CA GLY A 60 4.67 0.78 16.13
C GLY A 60 4.82 -0.01 14.82
N LYS A 61 4.14 -1.15 14.65
CA LYS A 61 4.13 -1.94 13.42
C LYS A 61 3.10 -1.38 12.44
N ILE A 62 3.36 -1.47 11.14
CA ILE A 62 2.36 -1.08 10.13
C ILE A 62 1.18 -2.06 10.23
N ALA A 63 -0.04 -1.53 10.28
CA ALA A 63 -1.24 -2.36 10.38
C ALA A 63 -1.61 -2.93 9.00
N GLY A 64 -2.12 -4.17 8.98
CA GLY A 64 -2.73 -4.75 7.77
C GLY A 64 -4.14 -4.22 7.52
N VAL A 65 -4.71 -4.49 6.35
CA VAL A 65 -6.07 -4.07 5.96
C VAL A 65 -7.12 -4.67 6.91
N GLU A 66 -6.95 -5.94 7.27
CA GLU A 66 -7.85 -6.64 8.19
C GLU A 66 -7.81 -6.00 9.60
N GLU A 67 -6.61 -5.69 10.12
CA GLU A 67 -6.46 -4.98 11.40
C GLU A 67 -7.11 -3.59 11.34
N LEU A 68 -6.95 -2.86 10.23
CA LEU A 68 -7.56 -1.54 10.05
C LEU A 68 -9.08 -1.59 9.94
N ALA A 69 -9.63 -2.65 9.36
CA ALA A 69 -11.07 -2.88 9.31
C ALA A 69 -11.65 -3.19 10.71
N GLU A 70 -10.93 -3.94 11.54
CA GLU A 70 -11.33 -4.24 12.92
C GLU A 70 -11.09 -3.07 13.89
N GLN A 71 -10.05 -2.27 13.62
CA GLN A 71 -9.57 -1.20 14.49
C GLN A 71 -9.43 0.14 13.74
N PRO A 72 -10.55 0.71 13.22
CA PRO A 72 -10.52 1.94 12.42
C PRO A 72 -9.96 3.15 13.17
N GLN A 73 -9.95 3.13 14.50
CA GLN A 73 -9.30 4.16 15.33
C GLN A 73 -7.80 4.33 15.05
N ILE A 74 -7.15 3.33 14.45
CA ILE A 74 -5.76 3.43 14.01
C ILE A 74 -5.61 4.46 12.88
N ILE A 75 -6.61 4.57 11.99
CA ILE A 75 -6.65 5.54 10.89
C ILE A 75 -6.93 6.95 11.41
N THR A 76 -7.85 7.06 12.36
CA THR A 76 -8.36 8.35 12.87
C THR A 76 -7.49 8.97 13.97
N GLN A 77 -6.25 8.50 14.15
CA GLN A 77 -5.29 9.13 15.07
C GLN A 77 -4.93 10.57 14.67
N THR A 78 -5.02 10.86 13.38
CA THR A 78 -4.92 12.20 12.81
C THR A 78 -6.27 12.58 12.21
N PRO A 79 -6.69 13.86 12.27
CA PRO A 79 -7.99 14.28 11.73
C PRO A 79 -8.03 14.27 10.20
N ARG A 80 -6.86 14.32 9.55
CA ARG A 80 -6.73 14.32 8.09
C ARG A 80 -5.56 13.45 7.66
N ASP A 81 -5.70 12.82 6.51
CA ASP A 81 -4.59 12.12 5.84
C ASP A 81 -3.58 13.12 5.23
N PRO A 82 -2.45 12.64 4.66
CA PRO A 82 -1.44 13.52 4.05
C PRO A 82 -1.96 14.36 2.87
N LEU A 83 -3.03 13.93 2.19
CA LEU A 83 -3.66 14.67 1.09
C LEU A 83 -4.74 15.65 1.56
N GLY A 84 -5.04 15.67 2.87
CA GLY A 84 -6.02 16.56 3.49
C GLY A 84 -7.43 15.98 3.60
N SER A 85 -7.66 14.71 3.24
CA SER A 85 -8.97 14.05 3.36
C SER A 85 -9.31 13.80 4.83
N PRO A 86 -10.59 13.95 5.26
CA PRO A 86 -11.01 13.60 6.61
C PRO A 86 -10.76 12.12 6.91
N SER A 87 -10.04 11.81 7.98
CA SER A 87 -9.65 10.43 8.30
C SER A 87 -10.85 9.54 8.65
N GLU A 88 -11.95 10.11 9.13
CA GLU A 88 -13.19 9.36 9.38
C GLU A 88 -13.84 8.87 8.07
N LEU A 89 -13.64 9.59 6.96
CA LEU A 89 -14.07 9.12 5.65
C LEU A 89 -13.12 8.04 5.12
N ILE A 90 -11.81 8.20 5.34
CA ILE A 90 -10.83 7.16 4.99
C ILE A 90 -11.12 5.86 5.74
N ALA A 91 -11.39 5.92 7.05
CA ALA A 91 -11.71 4.75 7.85
C ALA A 91 -12.97 4.00 7.38
N LYS A 92 -13.93 4.69 6.74
CA LYS A 92 -15.12 4.05 6.15
C LYS A 92 -14.79 3.17 4.95
N LEU A 93 -13.72 3.48 4.21
CA LEU A 93 -13.26 2.65 3.09
C LEU A 93 -12.83 1.26 3.57
N TYR A 94 -12.26 1.16 4.77
CA TYR A 94 -11.79 -0.10 5.34
C TYR A 94 -12.89 -0.89 6.06
N THR A 95 -13.84 -0.19 6.68
CA THR A 95 -14.89 -0.81 7.53
C THR A 95 -16.15 -1.26 6.77
N SER A 96 -16.28 -0.91 5.48
CA SER A 96 -17.40 -1.36 4.65
C SER A 96 -17.43 -2.87 4.39
N THR A 97 -16.30 -3.58 4.61
CA THR A 97 -15.99 -5.03 4.64
C THR A 97 -16.71 -6.00 3.68
N ALA A 98 -18.01 -5.85 3.43
CA ALA A 98 -18.80 -6.60 2.46
C ALA A 98 -18.25 -6.52 1.01
N ASP A 99 -17.49 -5.48 0.70
CA ASP A 99 -16.83 -5.26 -0.59
C ASP A 99 -15.31 -5.40 -0.53
N ASN A 100 -14.72 -5.64 0.64
CA ASN A 100 -13.28 -5.84 0.78
C ASN A 100 -12.88 -7.17 0.13
N ARG A 101 -12.13 -7.11 -0.97
CA ARG A 101 -11.70 -8.30 -1.72
C ARG A 101 -10.23 -8.23 -2.04
N VAL A 102 -9.51 -9.29 -1.68
CA VAL A 102 -8.16 -9.52 -2.17
C VAL A 102 -8.22 -9.77 -3.68
N ASN A 103 -7.40 -9.04 -4.42
CA ASN A 103 -7.17 -9.28 -5.83
C ASN A 103 -5.69 -9.65 -6.03
N GLU A 104 -5.46 -10.91 -6.42
CA GLU A 104 -4.12 -11.44 -6.63
C GLU A 104 -3.67 -11.39 -8.08
N ARG A 105 -4.37 -10.62 -8.94
CA ARG A 105 -4.04 -10.52 -10.37
C ARG A 105 -2.52 -10.39 -10.54
N GLN A 106 -1.99 -11.26 -11.39
CA GLN A 106 -0.60 -11.22 -11.82
C GLN A 106 -0.58 -10.47 -13.15
N PRO A 107 -0.38 -9.14 -13.15
CA PRO A 107 -0.23 -8.42 -14.41
C PRO A 107 0.95 -9.03 -15.17
N GLN A 108 0.75 -9.30 -16.46
CA GLN A 108 1.86 -9.70 -17.34
C GLN A 108 2.74 -8.47 -17.57
N ILE A 109 3.75 -8.33 -16.72
CA ILE A 109 4.81 -7.35 -16.93
C ILE A 109 5.70 -7.93 -18.02
N ARG A 110 5.64 -7.36 -19.22
CA ARG A 110 6.67 -7.65 -20.23
C ARG A 110 8.01 -7.34 -19.60
N ASP A 111 9.03 -8.17 -19.83
CA ASP A 111 10.42 -7.85 -19.47
C ASP A 111 10.82 -6.56 -20.19
N THR A 112 10.54 -5.46 -19.51
CA THR A 112 10.79 -4.10 -19.93
C THR A 112 11.86 -3.65 -18.98
N SER A 113 13.11 -3.61 -19.46
CA SER A 113 14.15 -2.89 -18.74
C SER A 113 13.76 -1.42 -18.72
N VAL A 114 13.09 -1.01 -17.65
CA VAL A 114 13.11 0.39 -17.24
C VAL A 114 14.51 0.57 -16.68
N LEU A 115 15.41 1.15 -17.48
CA LEU A 115 16.66 1.68 -16.97
C LEU A 115 16.30 3.04 -16.36
N PRO A 116 16.09 3.15 -15.03
CA PRO A 116 15.96 4.46 -14.43
C PRO A 116 17.23 5.23 -14.75
N VAL A 117 17.09 6.37 -15.42
CA VAL A 117 18.19 7.32 -15.52
C VAL A 117 18.25 8.01 -14.17
N LEU A 118 19.23 7.63 -13.37
CA LEU A 118 19.57 8.30 -12.12
C LEU A 118 20.42 9.53 -12.48
N GLU A 119 20.02 10.71 -12.02
CA GLU A 119 20.85 11.90 -12.13
C GLU A 119 22.03 11.83 -11.14
N PRO A 120 23.11 12.61 -11.33
CA PRO A 120 24.16 12.70 -10.33
C PRO A 120 23.56 13.01 -8.94
N LEU A 121 23.83 12.14 -7.96
CA LEU A 121 23.34 12.14 -6.56
C LEU A 121 22.04 11.35 -6.28
N ASP A 122 21.37 10.79 -7.30
CA ASP A 122 20.25 9.89 -7.06
C ASP A 122 20.74 8.51 -6.59
N TYR A 123 20.02 7.94 -5.62
CA TYR A 123 20.18 6.53 -5.26
C TYR A 123 18.84 5.90 -4.89
N VAL A 124 18.70 4.62 -5.26
CA VAL A 124 17.59 3.77 -4.80
C VAL A 124 18.18 2.78 -3.83
N GLU A 125 17.70 2.78 -2.59
CA GLU A 125 18.19 1.89 -1.54
C GLU A 125 17.09 0.95 -1.06
N PHE A 126 17.28 -0.35 -1.32
CA PHE A 126 16.46 -1.40 -0.75
C PHE A 126 17.15 -1.92 0.51
N ARG A 127 16.81 -1.35 1.67
CA ARG A 127 17.29 -1.87 2.96
C ARG A 127 16.38 -3.01 3.42
N TYR A 128 16.80 -4.24 3.17
CA TYR A 128 16.23 -5.43 3.78
C TYR A 128 17.15 -5.90 4.91
N SER A 129 16.64 -5.90 6.15
CA SER A 129 17.29 -6.51 7.29
C SER A 129 16.34 -7.53 7.91
N ASN A 130 16.68 -8.81 7.78
CA ASN A 130 15.98 -9.92 8.44
C ASN A 130 16.42 -10.00 9.92
N PRO A 131 15.53 -10.18 10.90
CA PRO A 131 15.91 -10.66 12.22
C PRO A 131 16.34 -12.14 12.21
#